data_AF-A0A923ZE61-F1
#
_entry.id   AF-A0A923ZE61-F1
#
_cell.length_a   1.000
_cell.length_b   1.000
_cell.length_c   1.000
_cell.angle_alpha   90.00
_cell.angle_beta   90.00
_cell.angle_gamma   90.00
#
_symmetry.space_group_name_H-M   'P 1'
#
loop_
_entity.id
_entity.type
_entity.pdbx_description
1 polymer ?
#
loop_
_entity_poly.entity_id
_entity_poly.type
_entity_poly.pdbx_seq_one_letter_code
_entity_poly.pdbx_strand_id
1 'polypeptide(L)' 'MDRAQKSEQISGLAKTLSEPSVIVVARNHGLSVAQATDLRNKMRQAGASFKVTKNRLARIALEGTPYQPIGDMLTGPTG' A
#
# COMPACT_ATOMS: atom_id res chain seq x y z
N MET A 1 15.78 2.45 -10.40
CA MET A 1 15.53 1.82 -9.09
C MET A 1 16.42 0.60 -8.99
N ASP A 2 17.40 0.68 -8.10
CA ASP A 2 18.29 -0.44 -7.81
C ASP A 2 17.60 -1.51 -6.98
N ARG A 3 18.12 -2.74 -7.05
CA ARG A 3 17.56 -3.89 -6.32
C ARG A 3 17.56 -3.65 -4.80
N ALA A 4 18.57 -2.96 -4.27
CA ALA A 4 18.68 -2.60 -2.86
C ALA A 4 17.52 -1.72 -2.37
N GLN A 5 17.15 -0.69 -3.14
CA GLN A 5 16.04 0.20 -2.78
C GLN A 5 14.69 -0.54 -2.78
N LYS A 6 14.52 -1.54 -3.66
CA LYS A 6 13.30 -2.36 -3.69
C LYS A 6 13.21 -3.29 -2.49
N SER A 7 14.31 -3.90 -2.06
CA SER A 7 14.29 -4.78 -0.88
C SER A 7 13.99 -4.00 0.40
N GLU A 8 14.52 -2.78 0.55
CA GLU A 8 14.19 -1.90 1.68
C GLU A 8 12.72 -1.48 1.68
N GLN A 9 12.15 -1.20 0.51
CA GLN A 9 10.72 -0.90 0.40
C GLN A 9 9.84 -2.10 0.73
N ILE A 10 10.24 -3.30 0.31
CA ILE A 10 9.53 -4.55 0.63
C ILE A 10 9.58 -4.81 2.13
N SER A 11 10.74 -4.70 2.77
CA SER A 11 10.87 -4.93 4.22
C SER A 11 10.11 -3.88 5.04
N GLY A 12 10.14 -2.61 4.61
CA GLY A 12 9.33 -1.55 5.21
C GLY A 12 7.83 -1.81 5.06
N LEU A 13 7.39 -2.23 3.87
CA LEU A 13 5.99 -2.59 3.63
C LEU A 13 5.55 -3.80 4.45
N ALA A 14 6.37 -4.85 4.53
CA ALA A 14 6.04 -6.04 5.31
C ALA A 14 5.84 -5.70 6.79
N LYS A 15 6.70 -4.84 7.37
CA LYS A 15 6.51 -4.32 8.73
C LYS A 15 5.21 -3.54 8.88
N THR A 16 4.97 -2.56 8.00
CA THR A 16 3.75 -1.75 8.02
C THR A 16 2.49 -2.54 7.72
N LEU A 17 2.57 -3.71 7.06
CA LEU A 17 1.44 -4.61 6.80
C LEU A 17 1.23 -5.65 7.92
N SER A 18 2.26 -5.89 8.75
CA SER A 18 2.18 -6.79 9.91
C SER A 18 1.57 -6.14 11.16
N GLU A 19 1.63 -4.81 11.27
CA GLU A 19 1.17 -4.06 12.44
C GLU A 19 -0.34 -3.73 12.45
N PRO A 20 -1.01 -3.35 11.34
CA PRO A 20 -2.40 -2.91 11.37
C PRO A 20 -3.39 -4.08 11.27
N SER A 21 -4.53 -3.93 11.94
CA SER A 21 -5.64 -4.88 11.95
C SER A 21 -6.50 -4.84 10.68
N VAL A 22 -6.39 -3.79 9.85
CA VAL A 22 -7.21 -3.59 8.65
C VAL A 22 -6.36 -3.02 7.51
N ILE A 23 -6.39 -3.70 6.36
CA ILE A 23 -5.76 -3.24 5.11
C ILE A 23 -6.89 -2.91 4.12
N VAL A 24 -6.87 -1.69 3.58
CA VAL A 24 -7.84 -1.23 2.56
C VAL A 24 -7.09 -1.03 1.25
N VAL A 25 -7.54 -1.71 0.19
CA VAL A 25 -7.02 -1.51 -1.17
C VAL A 25 -7.98 -0.57 -1.91
N ALA A 26 -7.49 0.60 -2.30
CA ALA A 26 -8.28 1.56 -3.05
C ALA A 26 -7.79 1.66 -4.50
N ARG A 27 -8.71 1.66 -5.47
CA ARG A 27 -8.39 2.03 -6.85
C ARG A 27 -8.38 3.55 -6.94
N ASN A 28 -7.20 4.13 -7.16
CA ASN A 28 -7.00 5.58 -7.20
C ASN A 28 -7.17 6.18 -8.61
N HIS A 29 -7.83 5.46 -9.52
CA HIS A 29 -8.00 5.88 -10.91
C HIS A 29 -8.90 7.12 -11.00
N GLY A 30 -8.37 8.23 -11.52
CA GLY A 30 -9.13 9.46 -11.75
C GLY A 30 -9.13 10.47 -10.59
N LEU A 31 -8.39 10.23 -9.50
CA LEU A 31 -8.18 11.25 -8.47
C LEU A 31 -7.17 12.31 -8.94
N SER A 32 -7.51 13.59 -8.75
CA SER A 32 -6.53 14.67 -8.86
C SER A 32 -5.56 14.64 -7.68
N VAL A 33 -4.39 15.28 -7.85
CA VAL A 33 -3.38 15.39 -6.78
C VAL A 33 -3.94 16.07 -5.53
N ALA A 34 -4.82 17.06 -5.71
CA ALA A 34 -5.50 17.75 -4.61
C ALA A 34 -6.40 16.78 -3.82
N GLN A 35 -7.24 16.02 -4.52
CA GLN A 35 -8.15 15.05 -3.90
C GLN A 35 -7.39 13.92 -3.17
N ALA A 36 -6.29 13.44 -3.76
CA ALA A 36 -5.44 12.42 -3.12
C ALA A 36 -4.76 12.96 -1.86
N THR A 37 -4.44 14.25 -1.84
CA THR A 37 -3.82 14.92 -0.69
C THR A 37 -4.82 15.12 0.44
N ASP A 38 -6.05 15.53 0.12
CA ASP A 38 -7.15 15.62 1.09
C ASP A 38 -7.48 14.27 1.71
N LEU A 39 -7.51 13.20 0.89
CA LEU A 39 -7.72 11.85 1.39
C LEU A 39 -6.61 11.42 2.35
N ARG A 40 -5.34 11.66 2.01
CA ARG A 40 -4.20 11.37 2.91
C ARG A 40 -4.32 12.12 4.23
N ASN A 41 -4.72 13.39 4.19
CA ASN A 41 -4.86 14.21 5.39
C ASN A 41 -5.98 13.68 6.29
N LYS A 42 -7.14 13.31 5.71
CA LYS A 42 -8.25 12.70 6.44
C LYS A 42 -7.86 11.35 7.05
N MET A 43 -7.16 10.51 6.30
CA MET A 43 -6.67 9.21 6.81
C MET A 43 -5.67 9.41 7.96
N ARG A 44 -4.75 10.37 7.83
CA ARG A 44 -3.79 10.68 8.90
C ARG A 44 -4.47 11.18 10.17
N GLN A 45 -5.52 12.00 10.05
CA GLN A 45 -6.34 12.43 11.19
C GLN A 45 -7.06 11.25 11.86
N ALA A 46 -7.48 10.25 11.09
CA ALA A 46 -8.07 9.01 11.58
C ALA A 46 -7.03 7.99 12.10
N GLY A 47 -5.74 8.33 12.13
CA GLY A 47 -4.65 7.43 12.56
C GLY A 47 -4.25 6.38 11.53
N ALA A 48 -4.72 6.49 10.28
CA ALA A 48 -4.39 5.58 9.19
C ALA A 48 -3.30 6.16 8.27
N SER A 49 -2.46 5.28 7.72
CA SER A 49 -1.45 5.63 6.71
C SER A 49 -1.89 5.20 5.32
N PHE A 50 -1.85 6.11 4.35
CA PHE A 50 -2.15 5.83 2.94
C PHE A 50 -0.88 5.88 2.10
N LYS A 51 -0.58 4.80 1.36
CA LYS A 51 0.67 4.69 0.60
C LYS A 51 0.47 4.00 -0.75
N VAL A 52 0.64 4.78 -1.81
CA VAL A 52 0.66 4.26 -3.17
C VAL A 52 1.98 3.53 -3.42
N THR A 53 1.90 2.23 -3.72
CA THR A 53 3.09 1.40 -4.02
C THR A 53 2.90 0.57 -5.27
N LYS A 54 4.01 0.05 -5.82
CA LYS A 54 3.93 -0.85 -6.97
C LYS A 54 3.31 -2.17 -6.53
N ASN A 55 2.29 -2.62 -7.24
CA ASN A 55 1.57 -3.86 -6.96
C ASN A 55 2.50 -5.08 -6.84
N ARG A 56 3.55 -5.15 -7.68
CA ARG A 56 4.54 -6.23 -7.60
C ARG A 56 5.30 -6.23 -6.27
N LEU A 57 5.62 -5.05 -5.71
CA LEU A 57 6.29 -4.95 -4.42
C LEU A 57 5.33 -5.26 -3.27
N ALA A 58 4.08 -4.78 -3.36
CA ALA A 58 3.04 -5.07 -2.38
C ALA A 58 2.71 -6.57 -2.34
N ARG A 59 2.64 -7.26 -3.49
CA ARG A 59 2.48 -8.72 -3.55
C ARG A 59 3.61 -9.47 -2.84
N ILE A 60 4.86 -9.08 -3.08
CA ILE A 60 6.02 -9.69 -2.41
C ILE A 60 5.99 -9.40 -0.90
N ALA A 61 5.56 -8.21 -0.48
CA ALA A 61 5.43 -7.87 0.94
C ALA A 61 4.26 -8.58 1.64
N LEU A 62 3.25 -9.04 0.88
CA LEU A 62 2.12 -9.83 1.39
C LEU A 62 2.43 -11.32 1.47
N GLU A 63 3.40 -11.82 0.69
CA GLU A 63 3.87 -13.21 0.76
C GLU A 63 4.43 -13.49 2.16
N GLY A 64 3.73 -14.33 2.93
CA GLY A 64 4.06 -14.64 4.33
C GLY A 64 3.20 -13.91 5.38
N THR A 65 2.26 -13.06 4.96
CA THR A 65 1.25 -12.46 5.85
C THR A 65 -0.11 -13.15 5.67
N PRO A 66 -1.03 -13.12 6.66
CA PRO A 66 -2.37 -13.69 6.53
C PRO A 66 -3.22 -13.00 5.44
N TYR A 67 -2.75 -11.88 4.91
CA TYR A 67 -3.41 -11.05 3.91
C TYR A 67 -3.04 -11.41 2.46
N GLN A 68 -2.35 -12.54 2.27
CA GLN A 68 -1.97 -13.07 0.96
C GLN A 68 -3.12 -13.08 -0.09
N PRO A 69 -4.39 -13.38 0.26
CA PRO A 69 -5.51 -13.36 -0.70
C PRO A 69 -5.82 -11.96 -1.28
N ILE A 70 -5.43 -10.89 -0.59
CA ILE A 70 -5.60 -9.50 -1.08
C ILE A 70 -4.69 -9.22 -2.28
N GLY A 71 -3.65 -10.05 -2.48
CA GLY A 71 -2.73 -9.95 -3.62
C GLY A 71 -3.42 -9.96 -4.99
N ASP A 72 -4.57 -10.62 -5.11
CA ASP A 72 -5.35 -10.67 -6.34
C ASP A 72 -6.13 -9.38 -6.61
N MET A 73 -6.39 -8.58 -5.57
CA MET A 73 -6.98 -7.25 -5.70
C MET A 73 -5.96 -6.17 -6.08
N LEU A 74 -4.65 -6.48 -6.00
CA LEU A 74 -3.56 -5.60 -6.43
C LEU A 74 -3.35 -5.68 -7.96
N THR A 75 -4.42 -5.52 -8.71
CA THR A 75 -4.42 -5.46 -10.19
C THR A 75 -4.89 -4.09 -10.67
N GLY A 76 -4.10 -3.44 -11.54
CA GLY A 76 -4.37 -2.07 -11.99
C GLY A 76 -3.81 -0.99 -11.05
N PRO A 77 -4.10 0.30 -11.27
CA PRO A 77 -3.62 1.37 -10.39
C PRO A 77 -4.36 1.31 -9.05
N THR A 78 -3.65 0.76 -8.06
CA THR A 78 -4.11 0.58 -6.68
C THR A 78 -3.19 1.34 -5.73
N GLY A 79 -3.76 1.90 -4.67
CA GLY A 79 -3.05 2.63 -3.62
C GLY A 79 -3.54 2.27 -2.23
#